data_AF-A0A4U5QIN9-F1
#
_entry.id   AF-A0A4U5QIN9-F1
#
_cell.length_a   1.000
_cell.length_b   1.000
_cell.length_c   1.000
_cell.angle_alpha   90.00
_cell.angle_beta   90.00
_cell.angle_gamma   90.00
#
_symmetry.space_group_name_H-M   'P 1'
#
loop_
_entity.id
_entity.type
_entity.pdbx_description
1 polymer ?
#
loop_
_entity_poly.entity_id
_entity_poly.type
_entity_poly.pdbx_seq_one_letter_code
_entity_poly.pdbx_strand_id
1 'polypeptide(L)'
;MLKARVYHPNALSTMLKSAANQDQGGSEGNNKVGVVVGSILASLFVVCLGICLFIRKKKKQRKRDATSHGRSRMEQIPENSFPISHQDEDLDLPHYDFTTLAKATNNFSFTNFLGEGGFGPVYK
;
A
#
# COMPACT_ATOMS: atom_id res chain seq x y z
N MET A 1 14.14 40.48 -61.55
CA MET A 1 15.17 39.42 -61.66
C MET A 1 15.14 38.57 -60.40
N LEU A 2 14.66 37.32 -60.49
CA LEU A 2 14.56 36.39 -59.35
C LEU A 2 15.95 35.84 -59.01
N LYS A 3 16.42 36.05 -57.77
CA LYS A 3 17.61 35.39 -57.23
C LYS A 3 17.21 33.97 -56.81
N ALA A 4 17.65 32.97 -57.58
CA ALA A 4 17.48 31.57 -57.23
C ALA A 4 18.17 31.29 -55.89
N ARG A 5 17.42 30.82 -54.89
CA ARG A 5 18.00 30.27 -53.65
C ARG A 5 18.72 28.98 -54.04
N VAL A 6 20.04 29.03 -54.01
CA VAL A 6 20.90 27.85 -54.13
C VAL A 6 20.57 26.92 -52.96
N TYR A 7 19.94 25.79 -53.25
CA TYR A 7 19.71 24.75 -52.25
C TYR A 7 20.98 23.92 -52.08
N HIS A 8 21.55 23.94 -50.87
CA HIS A 8 22.76 23.20 -50.54
C HIS A 8 22.40 21.73 -50.22
N PRO A 9 22.86 20.73 -51.00
CA PRO A 9 22.41 19.33 -50.91
C PRO A 9 22.81 18.60 -49.61
N ASN A 10 23.71 19.19 -48.84
CA ASN A 10 24.18 18.73 -47.54
C ASN A 10 23.47 19.41 -46.35
N ALA A 11 22.55 20.35 -46.60
CA ALA A 11 21.79 21.00 -45.53
C ALA A 11 20.91 19.99 -44.77
N LEU A 12 20.28 19.06 -45.49
CA LEU A 12 19.43 18.03 -44.90
C LEU A 12 20.23 17.06 -44.02
N SER A 13 21.42 16.64 -44.47
CA SER A 13 22.27 15.73 -43.71
C SER A 13 22.84 16.41 -42.46
N THR A 14 23.17 17.71 -42.52
CA THR A 14 23.54 18.49 -41.33
C THR A 14 22.38 18.66 -40.35
N MET A 15 21.16 18.88 -40.85
CA MET A 15 19.97 19.01 -40.00
C MET A 15 19.63 17.66 -39.33
N LEU A 16 19.70 16.54 -40.06
CA LEU A 16 19.51 15.20 -39.52
C LEU A 16 20.59 14.81 -38.51
N LYS A 17 21.87 15.11 -38.79
CA LYS A 17 22.95 14.92 -37.80
C LYS A 17 22.74 15.77 -36.55
N SER A 18 22.22 16.99 -36.69
CA SER A 18 21.96 17.88 -35.55
C SER A 18 20.78 17.39 -34.71
N ALA A 19 19.73 16.83 -35.31
CA ALA A 19 18.58 16.28 -34.59
C ALA A 19 18.92 14.94 -33.90
N ALA A 20 19.74 14.10 -34.53
CA ALA A 20 20.19 12.84 -33.92
C ALA A 20 21.23 13.03 -32.81
N ASN A 21 21.91 14.18 -32.76
CA ASN A 21 22.96 14.48 -31.78
C ASN A 21 22.48 15.42 -30.65
N GLN A 22 21.17 15.68 -30.57
CA GLN A 22 20.55 16.51 -29.51
C GLN A 22 20.38 15.80 -28.16
N ASP A 23 20.78 14.52 -28.04
CA ASP A 23 20.88 13.83 -26.74
C ASP A 23 22.30 13.83 -26.15
N GLN A 24 23.20 14.69 -26.66
CA GLN A 24 24.44 15.01 -25.94
C GLN A 24 24.27 16.29 -25.13
N GLY A 25 23.39 16.20 -24.13
CA GLY A 25 23.44 17.07 -22.96
C GLY A 25 24.71 16.77 -22.16
N GLY A 26 25.79 17.48 -22.49
CA GLY A 26 26.90 17.85 -21.59
C GLY A 26 27.50 16.77 -20.70
N SER A 27 28.63 16.22 -21.13
CA SER A 27 29.61 15.62 -20.22
C SER A 27 30.21 16.73 -19.32
N GLU A 28 29.59 16.99 -18.17
CA GLU A 28 30.17 17.80 -17.10
C GLU A 28 29.83 17.19 -15.73
N GLY A 29 30.66 16.22 -15.29
CA GLY A 29 30.65 15.71 -13.92
C GLY A 29 30.13 14.28 -13.78
N ASN A 30 31.05 13.33 -13.95
CA ASN A 30 30.98 11.97 -13.41
C ASN A 30 30.54 11.91 -11.93
N ASN A 31 30.75 12.98 -11.16
CA ASN A 31 30.22 13.17 -9.81
C ASN A 31 28.72 13.56 -9.76
N LYS A 32 28.18 14.29 -10.75
CA LYS A 32 26.76 14.70 -10.78
C LYS A 32 25.84 13.52 -11.12
N VAL A 33 26.26 12.65 -12.05
CA VAL A 33 25.52 11.43 -12.41
C VAL A 33 25.39 10.49 -11.20
N GLY A 34 26.48 10.33 -10.43
CA GLY A 34 26.45 9.53 -9.20
C GLY A 34 25.47 10.06 -8.16
N VAL A 35 25.36 11.39 -8.01
CA VAL A 35 24.41 12.02 -7.10
C VAL A 35 22.96 11.78 -7.55
N VAL A 36 22.66 11.91 -8.84
CA VAL A 36 21.31 11.69 -9.37
C VAL A 36 20.88 10.23 -9.19
N VAL A 37 21.74 9.28 -9.55
CA VAL A 37 21.46 7.83 -9.39
C VAL A 37 21.31 7.48 -7.91
N GLY A 38 22.20 8.00 -7.05
CA GLY A 38 22.12 7.81 -5.61
C GLY A 38 20.82 8.36 -5.00
N SER A 39 20.37 9.53 -5.46
CA SER A 39 19.12 10.16 -5.01
C SER A 39 17.89 9.31 -5.36
N ILE A 40 17.84 8.75 -6.57
CA ILE A 40 16.75 7.87 -7.00
C ILE A 40 16.73 6.58 -6.16
N LEU A 41 17.88 5.95 -5.94
CA LEU A 41 17.96 4.72 -5.13
C LEU A 41 17.59 4.98 -3.66
N ALA A 42 18.08 6.08 -3.09
CA ALA A 42 17.79 6.45 -1.71
C ALA A 42 16.30 6.77 -1.51
N SER A 43 15.69 7.52 -2.42
CA SER A 43 14.26 7.84 -2.36
C SER A 43 13.37 6.60 -2.47
N LEU A 44 13.66 5.69 -3.41
CA LEU A 44 12.95 4.41 -3.52
C LEU A 44 13.09 3.56 -2.25
N PHE A 45 14.29 3.51 -1.66
CA PHE A 45 14.52 2.76 -0.43
C PHE A 45 13.70 3.31 0.75
N VAL A 46 13.65 4.63 0.92
CA VAL A 46 12.86 5.29 1.98
C VAL A 46 11.36 5.02 1.78
N VAL A 47 10.85 5.13 0.56
CA VAL A 47 9.44 4.83 0.25
C VAL A 47 9.12 3.35 0.51
N CYS A 48 9.98 2.43 0.05
CA CYS A 48 9.84 1.00 0.31
C CYS A 48 9.83 0.66 1.80
N LEU A 49 10.73 1.25 2.59
CA LEU A 49 10.75 1.07 4.05
C LEU A 49 9.50 1.64 4.71
N GLY A 50 9.04 2.82 4.30
CA GLY A 50 7.80 3.44 4.80
C GLY A 50 6.59 2.53 4.58
N ILE A 51 6.42 2.02 3.35
CA ILE A 51 5.34 1.08 2.99
C ILE A 51 5.49 -0.23 3.76
N CYS A 52 6.70 -0.80 3.84
CA CYS A 52 6.96 -2.03 4.58
C CYS A 52 6.61 -1.88 6.07
N LEU A 53 6.99 -0.77 6.71
CA LEU A 53 6.68 -0.48 8.10
C LEU A 53 5.18 -0.22 8.32
N PHE A 54 4.52 0.47 7.39
CA PHE A 54 3.07 0.70 7.44
C PHE A 54 2.30 -0.62 7.39
N ILE A 55 2.65 -1.51 6.45
CA ILE A 55 2.06 -2.85 6.34
C ILE A 55 2.38 -3.68 7.58
N ARG A 56 3.62 -3.65 8.09
CA ARG A 56 4.00 -4.38 9.32
C ARG A 56 3.28 -3.83 10.56
N LYS A 57 3.06 -2.52 10.68
CA LYS A 57 2.28 -1.91 11.76
C LYS A 57 0.81 -2.32 11.68
N LYS A 58 0.22 -2.29 10.49
CA LYS A 58 -1.16 -2.76 10.26
C LYS A 58 -1.30 -4.26 10.57
N LYS A 59 -0.31 -5.07 10.20
CA LYS A 59 -0.27 -6.52 10.51
C LYS A 59 0.03 -6.82 11.98
N LYS A 60 0.80 -5.98 12.66
CA LYS A 60 1.13 -6.12 14.09
C LYS A 60 -0.03 -5.69 14.99
N GLN A 61 -0.85 -4.73 14.58
CA GLN A 61 -2.12 -4.44 15.28
C GLN A 61 -3.07 -5.64 15.20
N ARG A 62 -3.17 -6.31 14.05
CA ARG A 62 -3.96 -7.55 13.93
C ARG A 62 -3.39 -8.78 14.67
N LYS A 63 -2.18 -8.69 15.24
CA LYS A 63 -1.57 -9.73 16.08
C LYS A 63 -1.41 -9.34 17.55
N ARG A 64 -1.64 -8.09 17.92
CA ARG A 64 -1.71 -7.68 19.34
C ARG A 64 -3.02 -8.10 19.98
N ASP A 65 -4.06 -8.33 19.18
CA ASP A 65 -5.35 -8.83 19.67
C ASP A 65 -5.49 -10.36 19.50
N ALA A 66 -4.42 -11.06 19.11
CA ALA A 66 -4.40 -12.51 18.95
C ALA A 66 -3.42 -13.24 19.89
N THR A 67 -2.83 -12.56 20.88
CA THR A 67 -1.98 -13.21 21.91
C THR A 67 -1.97 -12.48 23.26
N SER A 68 -3.13 -12.04 23.73
CA SER A 68 -3.36 -11.83 25.17
C SER A 68 -4.76 -12.33 25.49
N HIS A 69 -4.95 -13.03 26.60
CA HIS A 69 -6.12 -13.82 27.01
C HIS A 69 -6.14 -15.29 26.54
N GLY A 70 -4.96 -15.91 26.55
CA GLY A 70 -4.80 -17.35 26.37
C GLY A 70 -3.77 -17.98 27.30
N ARG A 71 -3.59 -17.49 28.55
CA ARG A 71 -2.97 -18.27 29.64
C ARG A 71 -3.16 -17.60 30.99
N SER A 72 -3.40 -18.43 32.00
CA SER A 72 -3.39 -18.15 33.45
C SER A 72 -4.75 -17.83 34.09
N ARG A 73 -5.55 -18.89 34.22
CA ARG A 73 -6.24 -19.24 35.47
C ARG A 73 -5.34 -18.95 36.68
N MET A 74 -5.76 -18.07 37.57
CA MET A 74 -5.86 -18.31 39.02
C MET A 74 -6.49 -17.08 39.68
N GLU A 75 -7.73 -17.26 40.11
CA GLU A 75 -8.28 -16.86 41.41
C GLU A 75 -7.76 -15.57 42.07
N GLN A 76 -8.71 -14.67 42.39
CA GLN A 76 -9.00 -14.14 43.74
C GLN A 76 -9.75 -12.79 43.56
N ILE A 77 -11.06 -12.80 43.80
CA ILE A 77 -11.90 -11.62 44.07
C ILE A 77 -11.46 -11.12 45.47
N PRO A 78 -11.21 -9.82 45.76
CA PRO A 78 -12.31 -8.87 45.92
C PRO A 78 -12.09 -7.36 45.68
N GLU A 79 -13.24 -6.71 45.49
CA GLU A 79 -13.66 -5.36 45.95
C GLU A 79 -13.03 -4.09 45.34
N ASN A 80 -13.91 -3.34 44.68
CA ASN A 80 -14.07 -1.88 44.76
C ASN A 80 -13.26 -0.96 43.85
N SER A 81 -13.72 -0.81 42.59
CA SER A 81 -13.90 0.52 42.00
C SER A 81 -14.65 0.47 40.65
N PHE A 82 -15.90 0.93 40.65
CA PHE A 82 -16.56 1.42 39.43
C PHE A 82 -16.15 2.90 39.20
N PRO A 83 -15.95 3.32 37.95
CA PRO A 83 -16.89 4.33 37.43
C PRO A 83 -17.32 4.11 35.95
N ILE A 84 -18.63 3.97 35.78
CA ILE A 84 -19.58 4.41 34.73
C ILE A 84 -18.96 5.19 33.54
N SER A 85 -19.15 4.83 32.26
CA SER A 85 -20.35 5.07 31.41
C SER A 85 -20.09 4.42 30.03
N HIS A 86 -21.00 3.72 29.36
CA HIS A 86 -22.31 4.17 28.89
C HIS A 86 -23.36 3.06 29.04
N GLN A 87 -24.52 3.46 29.57
CA GLN A 87 -25.78 2.72 29.43
C GLN A 87 -26.07 2.51 27.93
N ASP A 88 -26.65 1.38 27.57
CA ASP A 88 -27.98 1.32 26.94
C ASP A 88 -28.24 -0.11 26.45
N GLU A 89 -29.08 -0.80 27.23
CA GLU A 89 -29.87 -2.00 26.91
C GLU A 89 -29.13 -3.29 26.51
N ASP A 90 -29.42 -4.35 27.28
CA ASP A 90 -29.05 -5.75 27.09
C ASP A 90 -29.54 -6.32 25.75
N LEU A 91 -28.95 -5.90 24.62
CA LEU A 91 -28.82 -6.80 23.49
C LEU A 91 -27.64 -7.72 23.79
N ASP A 92 -27.96 -8.89 24.34
CA ASP A 92 -27.05 -10.04 24.46
C ASP A 92 -26.72 -10.54 23.05
N LEU A 93 -25.98 -9.73 22.28
CA LEU A 93 -25.63 -10.02 20.91
C LEU A 93 -24.51 -11.07 20.95
N PRO A 94 -24.71 -12.25 20.34
CA PRO A 94 -23.68 -13.26 20.34
C PRO A 94 -22.41 -12.69 19.69
N HIS A 95 -21.34 -12.58 20.48
CA HIS A 95 -20.08 -12.08 20.00
C HIS A 95 -19.38 -13.20 19.23
N TYR A 96 -19.22 -13.05 17.91
CA TYR A 96 -18.51 -14.03 17.08
C TYR A 96 -17.20 -13.46 16.55
N ASP A 97 -16.10 -14.16 16.83
CA ASP A 97 -14.80 -13.84 16.25
C ASP A 97 -14.78 -14.13 14.75
N PHE A 98 -13.95 -13.39 14.01
CA PHE A 98 -13.75 -13.60 12.56
C PHE A 98 -13.37 -15.05 12.21
N THR A 99 -12.58 -15.70 13.06
CA THR A 99 -12.18 -17.11 12.87
C THR A 99 -13.41 -18.04 12.90
N THR A 100 -14.37 -17.76 13.76
CA THR A 100 -15.62 -18.53 13.88
C THR A 100 -16.47 -18.33 12.63
N LEU A 101 -16.61 -17.09 12.15
CA LEU A 101 -17.34 -16.77 10.91
C LEU A 101 -16.68 -17.42 9.68
N ALA A 102 -15.36 -17.34 9.57
CA ALA A 102 -14.61 -17.99 8.51
C ALA A 102 -14.80 -19.51 8.56
N LYS A 103 -14.78 -20.13 9.74
CA LYS A 103 -15.01 -21.57 9.85
C LYS A 103 -16.44 -21.96 9.46
N ALA A 104 -17.44 -21.22 9.92
CA ALA A 104 -18.85 -21.47 9.62
C ALA A 104 -19.14 -21.38 8.10
N THR A 105 -18.60 -20.36 7.44
CA THR A 105 -18.79 -20.12 6.00
C THR A 105 -17.82 -20.88 5.10
N ASN A 106 -17.00 -21.79 5.65
CA ASN A 106 -15.89 -22.44 4.93
C ASN A 106 -15.01 -21.44 4.17
N ASN A 107 -14.51 -20.46 4.92
CA ASN A 107 -13.69 -19.34 4.49
C ASN A 107 -14.34 -18.51 3.36
N PHE A 108 -15.64 -18.21 3.51
CA PHE A 108 -16.46 -17.49 2.53
C PHE A 108 -16.44 -18.15 1.15
N SER A 109 -16.51 -19.48 1.12
CA SER A 109 -16.58 -20.24 -0.13
C SER A 109 -17.81 -19.86 -0.94
N PHE A 110 -17.66 -19.76 -2.26
CA PHE A 110 -18.77 -19.49 -3.19
C PHE A 110 -19.87 -20.56 -3.10
N THR A 111 -19.54 -21.78 -2.67
CA THR A 111 -20.55 -22.84 -2.43
C THR A 111 -21.55 -22.47 -1.34
N ASN A 112 -21.17 -21.59 -0.42
CA ASN A 112 -22.04 -21.09 0.66
C ASN A 112 -22.62 -19.72 0.33
N PHE A 113 -22.33 -19.14 -0.83
CA PHE A 113 -22.89 -17.86 -1.24
C PHE A 113 -24.38 -17.99 -1.53
N LEU A 114 -25.17 -17.09 -0.95
CA LEU A 114 -26.62 -17.04 -1.11
C LEU A 114 -27.06 -15.90 -2.03
N GLY A 115 -26.29 -14.82 -2.11
CA GLY A 115 -26.60 -13.66 -2.94
C GLY A 115 -25.92 -12.39 -2.47
N GLU A 116 -26.00 -11.33 -3.27
CA GLU A 116 -25.50 -10.01 -2.96
C GLU A 116 -26.61 -8.98 -3.16
N GLY A 117 -26.77 -8.07 -2.19
CA GLY A 117 -27.75 -6.98 -2.25
C GLY A 117 -27.18 -5.70 -1.66
N GLY A 118 -28.04 -4.74 -1.29
CA GLY A 118 -27.60 -3.47 -0.67
C GLY A 118 -26.85 -3.61 0.67
N PHE A 119 -26.88 -4.80 1.26
CA PHE A 119 -26.16 -5.16 2.49
C PHE A 119 -24.82 -5.87 2.21
N GLY A 120 -24.47 -6.10 0.95
CA GLY A 120 -23.29 -6.87 0.54
C GLY A 120 -23.55 -8.36 0.36
N PRO A 121 -22.49 -9.19 0.28
CA PRO A 121 -22.59 -10.62 0.03
C PRO A 121 -23.06 -11.39 1.27
N VAL A 122 -23.99 -12.33 1.07
CA VAL A 122 -24.60 -13.16 2.11
C VAL A 122 -24.16 -14.61 1.92
N TYR A 123 -23.77 -15.27 3.01
CA TYR A 123 -23.34 -16.67 3.02
C TYR A 123 -24.19 -17.48 4.01
N LYS A 124 -24.38 -18.77 3.70
CA LYS A 124 -25.01 -19.77 4.57
C LYS A 124 -24.10 -20.18 5.72
#